data_AF-A0A957MZ37-F1
#
_entry.id   AF-A0A957MZ37-F1
#
_cell.length_a   1.000
_cell.length_b   1.000
_cell.length_c   1.000
_cell.angle_alpha   90.00
_cell.angle_beta   90.00
_cell.angle_gamma   90.00
#
_symmetry.space_group_name_H-M   'P 1'
#
loop_
_entity.id
_entity.type
_entity.pdbx_description
1 polymer ?
#
loop_
_entity_poly.entity_id
_entity_poly.type
_entity_poly.pdbx_seq_one_letter_code
_entity_poly.pdbx_strand_id
1 'polypeptide(L)'
;PERKLTKGQRGHLSKAGVPTVRRLRELRYASAPELSLGDVIKADIFTDADLVDVVGISKGKGFAGAVKRHGFAGGPKTHGQSDRHRATGSRGAGTTPGHTFPGTKAPGQMGNHRVTIQNLKVALVDAERNLLAVRGSVPGPRGSLVFVREAVKKSQN
;
A
#
# COMPACT_ATOMS: atom_id res chain seq x y z
N PRO A 1 24.18 12.26 -1.25
CA PRO A 1 22.76 12.38 -1.63
C PRO A 1 22.60 12.82 -3.10
N GLU A 2 23.26 13.92 -3.46
CA GLU A 2 23.20 14.50 -4.80
C GLU A 2 23.82 13.64 -5.91
N ARG A 3 24.89 12.89 -5.60
CA ARG A 3 25.50 11.90 -6.50
C ARG A 3 24.55 10.76 -6.89
N LYS A 4 23.55 10.45 -6.06
CA LYS A 4 22.59 9.36 -6.30
C LYS A 4 21.42 9.79 -7.20
N LEU A 5 21.27 11.09 -7.47
CA LEU A 5 20.21 11.64 -8.32
C LEU A 5 20.66 11.75 -9.76
N THR A 6 19.72 11.54 -10.68
CA THR A 6 19.95 11.79 -12.11
C THR A 6 20.01 13.29 -12.39
N LYS A 7 20.62 13.68 -13.52
CA LYS A 7 20.76 15.10 -13.91
C LYS A 7 19.40 15.82 -13.99
N GLY A 8 18.37 15.15 -14.52
CA GLY A 8 17.02 15.70 -14.63
C GLY A 8 16.37 15.96 -13.27
N GLN A 9 16.48 15.00 -12.34
CA GLN A 9 15.96 15.18 -10.97
C GLN A 9 16.68 16.32 -10.25
N ARG A 10 18.00 16.44 -10.43
CA ARG A 10 18.78 17.54 -9.85
C ARG A 10 18.33 18.89 -10.40
N GLY A 11 18.21 19.04 -11.72
CA GLY A 11 17.74 20.27 -12.34
C GLY A 11 16.34 20.69 -11.87
N HIS A 12 15.42 19.74 -11.71
CA HIS A 12 14.08 20.01 -11.18
C HIS A 12 14.11 20.56 -9.75
N LEU A 13 14.88 19.93 -8.85
CA LEU A 13 14.99 20.37 -7.45
C LEU A 13 15.76 21.69 -7.31
N SER A 14 16.83 21.88 -8.08
CA SER A 14 17.60 23.13 -8.10
C SER A 14 16.76 24.32 -8.58
N LYS A 15 15.89 24.12 -9.58
CA LYS A 15 14.98 25.18 -10.05
C LYS A 15 13.96 25.60 -8.98
N ALA A 16 13.53 24.66 -8.14
CA ALA A 16 12.62 24.92 -7.04
C ALA A 16 13.33 25.42 -5.76
N GLY A 17 14.67 25.48 -5.73
CA GLY A 17 15.43 25.94 -4.56
C GLY A 17 15.36 25.01 -3.35
N VAL A 18 14.91 23.76 -3.53
CA VAL A 18 14.69 22.80 -2.43
C VAL A 18 15.87 21.85 -2.24
N PRO A 19 16.11 21.36 -1.01
CA PRO A 19 17.16 20.38 -0.75
C PRO A 19 16.91 19.07 -1.51
N THR A 20 17.98 18.31 -1.77
CA THR A 20 17.87 17.02 -2.47
C THR A 20 17.09 16.00 -1.66
N VAL A 21 15.96 15.52 -2.20
CA VAL A 21 15.11 14.51 -1.55
C VAL A 21 15.24 13.14 -2.20
N ARG A 22 14.98 12.07 -1.43
CA ARG A 22 15.05 10.67 -1.92
C ARG A 22 13.80 10.26 -2.71
N ARG A 23 12.64 10.81 -2.38
CA ARG A 23 11.34 10.39 -2.94
C ARG A 23 10.47 11.62 -3.15
N LEU A 24 9.79 11.67 -4.28
CA LEU A 24 8.77 12.66 -4.61
C LEU A 24 7.41 11.95 -4.73
N ARG A 25 6.38 12.55 -4.17
CA ARG A 25 4.99 12.08 -4.22
C ARG A 25 4.07 13.27 -4.36
N GLU A 26 2.98 13.08 -5.07
CA GLU A 26 1.96 14.09 -5.28
C GLU A 26 0.75 13.82 -4.38
N LEU A 27 0.17 14.92 -3.89
CA LEU A 27 -1.09 14.96 -3.18
C LEU A 27 -2.08 15.72 -4.08
N ARG A 28 -3.21 15.10 -4.40
CA ARG A 28 -4.28 15.77 -5.15
C ARG A 28 -5.20 16.48 -4.18
N TYR A 29 -5.43 17.76 -4.42
CA TYR A 29 -6.36 18.60 -3.67
C TYR A 29 -7.46 19.12 -4.60
N ALA A 30 -8.64 19.40 -4.04
CA ALA A 30 -9.77 19.95 -4.80
C ALA A 30 -9.60 21.45 -5.09
N SER A 31 -8.99 22.18 -4.15
CA SER A 31 -8.58 23.58 -4.28
C SER A 31 -7.06 23.69 -4.21
N ALA A 32 -6.51 24.78 -4.76
CA ALA A 32 -5.09 25.07 -4.64
C ALA A 32 -4.76 25.29 -3.15
N PRO A 33 -3.88 24.48 -2.54
CA PRO A 33 -3.47 24.72 -1.17
C PRO A 33 -2.66 26.02 -1.08
N GLU A 34 -2.81 26.77 0.01
CA GLU A 34 -1.98 27.93 0.35
C GLU A 34 -0.59 27.48 0.82
N LEU A 35 0.14 26.76 -0.05
CA LEU A 35 1.48 26.27 0.22
C LEU A 35 2.47 26.90 -0.75
N SER A 36 3.54 27.43 -0.20
CA SER A 36 4.66 27.98 -0.96
C SER A 36 5.68 26.88 -1.28
N LEU A 37 6.48 27.11 -2.33
CA LEU A 37 7.58 26.21 -2.65
C LEU A 37 8.64 26.26 -1.55
N GLY A 38 8.94 25.10 -0.96
CA GLY A 38 9.96 24.96 0.09
C GLY A 38 9.40 24.78 1.50
N ASP A 39 8.09 24.87 1.67
CA ASP A 39 7.45 24.67 2.97
C ASP A 39 7.69 23.27 3.53
N VAL A 40 8.09 23.21 4.81
CA VAL A 40 8.36 21.97 5.52
C VAL A 40 7.10 21.51 6.25
N ILE A 41 6.50 20.45 5.73
CA ILE A 41 5.34 19.77 6.33
C ILE A 41 5.82 18.84 7.46
N LYS A 42 5.40 19.10 8.70
CA LYS A 42 5.67 18.26 9.87
C LYS A 42 4.41 17.47 10.28
N ALA A 43 4.56 16.64 11.31
CA ALA A 43 3.47 15.81 11.86
C ALA A 43 2.41 16.63 12.63
N ASP A 44 2.69 17.89 12.94
CA ASP A 44 1.81 18.85 13.61
C ASP A 44 0.53 19.21 12.85
N ILE A 45 0.47 18.87 11.55
CA ILE A 45 -0.74 19.03 10.73
C ILE A 45 -1.88 18.11 11.21
N PHE A 46 -1.55 17.01 11.88
CA PHE A 46 -2.55 16.11 12.44
C PHE A 46 -2.79 16.41 13.91
N THR A 47 -4.01 16.20 14.36
CA THR A 47 -4.41 16.29 15.76
C THR A 47 -4.73 14.92 16.33
N ASP A 48 -4.69 14.81 17.66
CA ASP A 48 -5.09 13.59 18.33
C ASP A 48 -6.55 13.26 18.00
N ALA A 49 -6.84 11.98 17.80
CA ALA A 49 -8.14 11.45 17.38
C ALA A 49 -8.56 11.69 15.92
N ASP A 50 -7.74 12.33 15.08
CA ASP A 50 -8.01 12.42 13.64
C ASP A 50 -8.08 11.06 12.95
N LEU A 51 -8.89 10.98 11.89
CA LEU A 51 -8.97 9.80 11.01
C LEU A 51 -8.11 10.01 9.77
N VAL A 52 -7.17 9.09 9.55
CA VAL A 52 -6.22 9.13 8.44
C VAL A 52 -6.28 7.86 7.58
N ASP A 53 -6.02 8.03 6.29
CA ASP A 53 -5.78 6.94 5.35
C ASP A 53 -4.26 6.76 5.17
N VAL A 54 -3.76 5.55 5.44
CA VAL A 54 -2.34 5.22 5.29
C VAL A 54 -2.13 4.35 4.06
N VAL A 55 -1.37 4.88 3.12
CA VAL A 55 -1.03 4.23 1.85
C VAL A 55 0.42 3.77 1.86
N GLY A 56 0.67 2.53 1.48
CA GLY A 56 2.03 2.01 1.40
C GLY A 56 2.15 0.81 0.47
N ILE A 57 3.36 0.27 0.37
CA ILE A 57 3.62 -0.96 -0.37
C ILE A 57 3.56 -2.12 0.61
N SER A 58 2.63 -3.05 0.36
CA SER A 58 2.47 -4.26 1.17
C SER A 58 3.73 -5.13 1.20
N LYS A 59 3.94 -5.87 2.29
CA LYS A 59 5.04 -6.85 2.38
C LYS A 59 4.92 -7.88 1.25
N GLY A 60 5.99 -8.02 0.47
CA GLY A 60 6.10 -9.04 -0.57
C GLY A 60 6.13 -10.45 0.03
N LYS A 61 5.45 -11.41 -0.62
CA LYS A 61 5.41 -12.83 -0.24
C LYS A 61 5.87 -13.77 -1.35
N GLY A 62 6.43 -13.24 -2.45
CA GLY A 62 6.88 -14.01 -3.60
C GLY A 62 5.73 -14.63 -4.40
N PHE A 63 6.01 -15.73 -5.10
CA PHE A 63 4.98 -16.55 -5.74
C PHE A 63 4.22 -17.35 -4.69
N ALA A 64 2.92 -17.13 -4.58
CA ALA A 64 2.04 -17.79 -3.63
C ALA A 64 1.07 -18.73 -4.33
N GLY A 65 0.92 -19.93 -3.78
CA GLY A 65 -0.12 -20.89 -4.19
C GLY A 65 -1.54 -20.37 -3.90
N ALA A 66 -2.55 -21.00 -4.51
CA ALA A 66 -3.94 -20.53 -4.45
C ALA A 66 -4.53 -20.54 -3.02
N VAL A 67 -4.12 -21.48 -2.18
CA VAL A 67 -4.53 -21.51 -0.76
C VAL A 67 -4.07 -20.24 -0.02
N LYS A 68 -2.81 -19.84 -0.18
CA LYS A 68 -2.25 -18.65 0.51
C LYS A 68 -2.71 -17.34 -0.13
N ARG A 69 -2.83 -17.30 -1.46
CA ARG A 69 -3.17 -16.07 -2.22
C ARG A 69 -4.67 -15.75 -2.19
N HIS A 70 -5.51 -16.78 -2.28
CA HIS A 70 -6.95 -16.65 -2.48
C HIS A 70 -7.81 -17.40 -1.46
N GLY A 71 -7.21 -18.07 -0.47
CA GLY A 71 -7.95 -18.77 0.59
C GLY A 71 -8.67 -20.04 0.12
N PHE A 72 -8.18 -20.70 -0.93
CA PHE A 72 -8.76 -21.98 -1.38
C PHE A 72 -8.66 -23.04 -0.29
N ALA A 73 -9.72 -23.83 -0.10
CA ALA A 73 -9.78 -24.86 0.94
C ALA A 73 -8.79 -26.02 0.73
N GLY A 74 -8.52 -26.37 -0.53
CA GLY A 74 -7.75 -27.58 -0.87
C GLY A 74 -8.63 -28.85 -0.89
N GLY A 75 -7.99 -30.00 -1.03
CA GLY A 75 -8.65 -31.31 -0.97
C GLY A 75 -8.57 -31.95 0.41
N PRO A 76 -9.25 -33.08 0.65
CA PRO A 76 -9.09 -33.87 1.87
C PRO A 76 -7.64 -34.34 2.00
N LYS A 77 -7.15 -34.53 3.24
CA LYS A 77 -5.77 -34.98 3.51
C LYS A 77 -5.62 -36.51 3.45
N THR A 78 -6.68 -37.25 3.75
CA THR A 78 -6.73 -38.72 3.83
C THR A 78 -7.79 -39.27 2.85
N HIS A 79 -8.18 -40.55 2.99
CA HIS A 79 -9.18 -41.23 2.16
C HIS A 79 -8.85 -41.26 0.67
N GLY A 80 -7.64 -41.72 0.33
CA GLY A 80 -7.22 -41.92 -1.06
C GLY A 80 -6.82 -40.65 -1.80
N GLN A 81 -6.70 -39.51 -1.12
CA GLN A 81 -6.06 -38.34 -1.72
C GLN A 81 -4.60 -38.67 -2.10
N SER A 82 -4.25 -38.38 -3.36
CA SER A 82 -2.90 -38.52 -3.87
C SER A 82 -2.12 -37.20 -3.68
N ASP A 83 -1.99 -36.38 -4.73
CA ASP A 83 -1.11 -35.20 -4.77
C ASP A 83 -1.87 -33.86 -4.70
N ARG A 84 -3.20 -33.89 -4.61
CA ARG A 84 -4.05 -32.69 -4.82
C ARG A 84 -4.49 -31.96 -3.56
N HIS A 85 -3.92 -32.28 -2.40
CA HIS A 85 -4.30 -31.67 -1.13
C HIS A 85 -4.29 -30.13 -1.17
N ARG A 86 -3.35 -29.50 -1.91
CA ARG A 86 -3.25 -28.04 -2.06
C ARG A 86 -3.42 -27.55 -3.51
N ALA A 87 -3.94 -28.39 -4.39
CA ALA A 87 -4.17 -28.03 -5.78
C ALA A 87 -5.32 -27.02 -5.94
N THR A 88 -5.39 -26.35 -7.10
CA THR A 88 -6.43 -25.35 -7.41
C THR A 88 -7.81 -25.95 -7.69
N GLY A 89 -7.89 -27.25 -7.96
CA GLY A 89 -9.11 -27.88 -8.48
C GLY A 89 -9.37 -27.55 -9.95
N SER A 90 -10.61 -27.73 -10.39
CA SER A 90 -11.04 -27.39 -11.75
C SER A 90 -10.94 -25.88 -12.01
N ARG A 91 -10.63 -25.51 -13.25
CA ARG A 91 -10.54 -24.12 -13.73
C ARG A 91 -11.62 -23.75 -14.76
N GLY A 92 -12.57 -24.64 -15.05
CA GLY A 92 -13.64 -24.40 -16.03
C GLY A 92 -14.64 -25.56 -16.14
N ALA A 93 -15.70 -25.34 -16.92
CA ALA A 93 -16.83 -26.27 -17.06
C ALA A 93 -16.66 -27.33 -18.17
N GLY A 94 -15.67 -27.20 -19.07
CA GLY A 94 -15.46 -28.12 -20.20
C GLY A 94 -15.84 -27.50 -21.55
N THR A 95 -16.74 -28.15 -22.31
CA THR A 95 -17.07 -27.85 -23.71
C THR A 95 -17.62 -26.43 -23.93
N THR A 96 -18.55 -25.99 -23.10
CA THR A 96 -19.06 -24.61 -23.11
C THR A 96 -18.66 -23.98 -21.78
N PRO A 97 -17.82 -22.94 -21.75
CA PRO A 97 -17.40 -22.02 -22.83
C PRO A 97 -16.14 -22.44 -23.63
N GLY A 98 -15.53 -23.60 -23.37
CA GLY A 98 -14.36 -24.08 -24.12
C GLY A 98 -13.03 -23.37 -23.81
N HIS A 99 -13.03 -22.43 -22.86
CA HIS A 99 -11.84 -21.71 -22.40
C HIS A 99 -11.98 -21.32 -20.92
N THR A 100 -10.88 -20.92 -20.29
CA THR A 100 -10.90 -20.38 -18.92
C THR A 100 -11.23 -18.89 -18.93
N PHE A 101 -12.13 -18.44 -18.06
CA PHE A 101 -12.51 -17.04 -17.98
C PHE A 101 -11.35 -16.13 -17.55
N PRO A 102 -11.22 -14.92 -18.13
CA PRO A 102 -10.28 -13.90 -17.65
C PRO A 102 -10.53 -13.57 -16.18
N GLY A 103 -9.46 -13.34 -15.42
CA GLY A 103 -9.56 -13.02 -13.98
C GLY A 103 -9.81 -14.23 -13.07
N THR A 104 -9.83 -15.45 -13.60
CA THR A 104 -9.91 -16.68 -12.79
C THR A 104 -8.78 -16.71 -11.75
N LYS A 105 -9.13 -16.96 -10.49
CA LYS A 105 -8.19 -16.98 -9.36
C LYS A 105 -7.17 -18.12 -9.54
N ALA A 106 -5.89 -17.78 -9.51
CA ALA A 106 -4.79 -18.70 -9.74
C ALA A 106 -3.59 -18.39 -8.83
N PRO A 107 -2.63 -19.31 -8.66
CA PRO A 107 -1.34 -19.01 -8.04
C PRO A 107 -0.63 -17.84 -8.75
N GLY A 108 0.21 -17.11 -8.03
CA GLY A 108 0.91 -15.96 -8.59
C GLY A 108 1.62 -15.10 -7.55
N GLN A 109 2.22 -14.00 -8.00
CA GLN A 109 2.87 -13.04 -7.12
C GLN A 109 1.87 -12.48 -6.09
N MET A 110 2.28 -12.46 -4.81
CA MET A 110 1.49 -11.92 -3.71
C MET A 110 2.29 -10.86 -2.93
N GLY A 111 1.63 -9.78 -2.55
CA GLY A 111 2.25 -8.63 -1.88
C GLY A 111 2.94 -7.69 -2.86
N ASN A 112 3.76 -6.77 -2.36
CA ASN A 112 4.50 -5.76 -3.14
C ASN A 112 3.63 -4.86 -4.04
N HIS A 113 2.34 -4.73 -3.71
CA HIS A 113 1.40 -3.83 -4.36
C HIS A 113 1.01 -2.71 -3.40
N ARG A 114 0.56 -1.58 -3.99
CA ARG A 114 0.05 -0.42 -3.27
C ARG A 114 -1.26 -0.80 -2.56
N VAL A 115 -1.30 -0.63 -1.25
CA VAL A 115 -2.47 -0.89 -0.41
C VAL A 115 -2.75 0.37 0.40
N THR A 116 -4.03 0.66 0.60
CA THR A 116 -4.50 1.72 1.49
C THR A 116 -5.25 1.08 2.64
N ILE A 117 -4.89 1.42 3.86
CA ILE A 117 -5.66 1.11 5.05
C ILE A 117 -6.37 2.40 5.43
N GLN A 118 -7.71 2.34 5.47
CA GLN A 118 -8.56 3.52 5.67
C GLN A 118 -8.96 3.67 7.12
N ASN A 119 -9.33 4.89 7.50
CA ASN A 119 -9.97 5.23 8.79
C ASN A 119 -9.17 4.78 10.01
N LEU A 120 -7.85 4.98 9.97
CA LEU A 120 -7.01 4.75 11.13
C LEU A 120 -7.04 5.97 12.05
N LYS A 121 -7.16 5.74 13.36
CA LYS A 121 -7.20 6.82 14.36
C LYS A 121 -5.78 7.25 14.75
N VAL A 122 -5.49 8.54 14.73
CA VAL A 122 -4.26 9.10 15.30
C VAL A 122 -4.34 9.01 16.83
N ALA A 123 -3.31 8.40 17.43
CA ALA A 123 -3.26 8.13 18.87
C ALA A 123 -2.34 9.09 19.63
N LEU A 124 -1.28 9.58 18.97
CA LEU A 124 -0.34 10.53 19.54
C LEU A 124 0.43 11.24 18.42
N VAL A 125 0.62 12.54 18.57
CA VAL A 125 1.47 13.38 17.72
C VAL A 125 2.61 13.96 18.57
N ASP A 126 3.86 13.71 18.15
CA ASP A 126 5.05 14.31 18.76
C ASP A 126 5.73 15.20 17.72
N ALA A 127 5.51 16.51 17.83
CA ALA A 127 6.01 17.51 16.89
C ALA A 127 7.53 17.73 17.01
N GLU A 128 8.11 17.52 18.20
CA GLU A 128 9.56 17.69 18.41
C GLU A 128 10.35 16.61 17.70
N ARG A 129 9.89 15.36 17.82
CA ARG A 129 10.52 14.19 17.17
C ARG A 129 9.94 13.89 15.79
N ASN A 130 8.94 14.64 15.37
CA ASN A 130 8.19 14.46 14.12
C ASN A 130 7.66 13.01 13.97
N LEU A 131 7.04 12.50 15.04
CA LEU A 131 6.47 11.15 15.11
C LEU A 131 4.94 11.22 15.10
N LEU A 132 4.34 10.30 14.36
CA LEU A 132 2.89 10.11 14.30
C LEU A 132 2.56 8.67 14.68
N ALA A 133 1.86 8.49 15.80
CA ALA A 133 1.39 7.18 16.25
C ALA A 133 -0.05 6.97 15.77
N VAL A 134 -0.29 5.81 15.13
CA VAL A 134 -1.58 5.47 14.54
C VAL A 134 -2.08 4.16 15.13
N ARG A 135 -3.36 4.11 15.51
CA ARG A 135 -4.01 2.92 16.02
C ARG A 135 -4.39 2.00 14.87
N GLY A 136 -3.60 0.94 14.68
CA GLY A 136 -3.89 -0.12 13.71
C GLY A 136 -2.63 -0.66 13.04
N SER A 137 -2.83 -1.32 11.90
CA SER A 137 -1.72 -1.83 11.10
C SER A 137 -1.34 -0.88 9.98
N VAL A 138 -0.06 -0.87 9.62
CA VAL A 138 0.51 -0.04 8.55
C VAL A 138 1.01 -0.96 7.43
N PRO A 139 0.70 -0.67 6.15
CA PRO A 139 1.11 -1.53 5.04
C PRO A 139 2.61 -1.41 4.79
N GLY A 140 3.34 -2.52 4.97
CA GLY A 140 4.75 -2.64 4.60
C GLY A 140 5.65 -3.14 5.72
N PRO A 141 6.94 -3.42 5.43
CA PRO A 141 7.94 -3.70 6.44
C PRO A 141 8.38 -2.44 7.20
N ARG A 142 9.03 -2.61 8.35
CA ARG A 142 9.61 -1.47 9.09
C ARG A 142 10.58 -0.69 8.19
N GLY A 143 10.51 0.64 8.22
CA GLY A 143 11.33 1.52 7.38
C GLY A 143 10.83 1.71 5.93
N SER A 144 9.67 1.16 5.57
CA SER A 144 9.06 1.44 4.26
C SER A 144 8.53 2.87 4.17
N LEU A 145 8.47 3.42 2.95
CA LEU A 145 7.72 4.66 2.73
C LEU A 145 6.23 4.39 2.95
N VAL A 146 5.61 5.25 3.74
CA VAL A 146 4.16 5.36 3.82
C VAL A 146 3.76 6.77 3.46
N PHE A 147 2.54 6.89 2.97
CA PHE A 147 1.92 8.14 2.57
C PHE A 147 0.64 8.28 3.38
N VAL A 148 0.63 9.27 4.25
CA VAL A 148 -0.48 9.53 5.17
C VAL A 148 -1.24 10.73 4.63
N ARG A 149 -2.56 10.64 4.62
CA ARG A 149 -3.46 11.71 4.22
C ARG A 149 -4.73 11.63 5.05
N GLU A 150 -5.50 12.71 5.03
CA GLU A 150 -6.83 12.73 5.62
C GLU A 150 -7.73 11.61 5.06
N ALA A 151 -8.55 11.01 5.92
CA ALA A 151 -9.49 9.98 5.52
C ALA A 151 -10.54 10.51 4.54
N VAL A 152 -10.73 9.83 3.39
CA VAL A 152 -11.80 10.21 2.43
C VAL A 152 -13.18 9.86 3.00
N LYS A 153 -13.26 8.76 3.75
CA LYS A 153 -14.50 8.19 4.25
C LYS A 153 -14.66 8.51 5.73
N LYS A 154 -14.87 9.79 6.04
CA LYS A 154 -15.27 10.20 7.39
C LYS A 154 -16.74 9.81 7.58
N SER A 155 -17.02 8.94 8.55
CA SER A 155 -18.39 8.80 9.05
C SER A 155 -18.73 10.10 9.76
N GLN A 156 -19.58 10.93 9.15
CA GLN A 156 -20.26 11.98 9.89
C GLN A 156 -21.28 11.28 10.77
N ASN A 157 -20.92 11.03 12.02
CA ASN A 157 -21.86 10.79 13.10
C ASN A 157 -21.74 11.97 14.06
#